data_AF-A0A9W3P7R0-F1
#
_entry.id   AF-A0A9W3P7R0-F1
#
_cell.length_a   1.000
_cell.length_b   1.000
_cell.length_c   1.000
_cell.angle_alpha   90.00
_cell.angle_beta   90.00
_cell.angle_gamma   90.00
#
_symmetry.space_group_name_H-M   'P 1'
#
loop_
_entity.id
_entity.type
_entity.pdbx_description
1 polymer ?
#
loop_
_entity_poly.entity_id
_entity_poly.type
_entity_poly.pdbx_seq_one_letter_code
_entity_poly.pdbx_strand_id
1 'polypeptide(L)'
;MAYPPNLANIQVLPSDAQSAFYGGMLLLAACSFLKNSCHLVVIECLDLGLAFDMFQSLNATGTPLTAFEVFKPVIVRAWGANYATEIKPEVDRIERVFETESTASGKEELTDKVIVSSALIYNGEVISKKFSDERDWLFNTLPQPPQALAKDFVACIADQAEYCSHFIQPRKSPKNAQTFGLVNYLQGLGLNALQADMSALCIFFLRDAGHQFAHSVLSVFYAKLLRAQGNTAAVAIAAAEFQSVCKATAAFFTLWMGAQQGRFPDSDYRQLFQSSTANMSVMSGVANQNEAFVKGAFRRALAAHGIYDAANVSAARQLWVDQAKESAWYSRKSVCRFALFVASHDAAPDLSAGSEGLFTNGMPNSANFLNCRAWHAREYEVIEHVATRDQPSTIKFPAHFDQTIYPGNFSVVDKIGNLTLLSVQVNSSVYSEWPDKVYYYWSLTTPSNTASGPSGTALMTALGLTSIPPGLRALTAASNYLPHLAPLAYRGESGLKWDANFIDQRSEHICGRVFDKLDAWLR
;
A
#
# COMPACT_ATOMS: atom_id res chain seq x y z
N MET A 1 0.89 80.83 4.24
CA MET A 1 2.35 80.88 4.01
C MET A 1 2.62 80.26 2.65
N ALA A 2 3.44 80.90 1.81
CA ALA A 2 3.84 80.31 0.53
C ALA A 2 4.65 79.03 0.77
N TYR A 3 4.39 77.99 -0.01
CA TYR A 3 5.15 76.75 -0.01
C TYR A 3 6.04 76.70 -1.27
N PRO A 4 7.33 76.36 -1.16
CA PRO A 4 8.05 76.05 0.07
C PRO A 4 8.34 77.32 0.93
N PRO A 5 8.50 77.17 2.26
CA PRO A 5 8.78 78.29 3.15
C PRO A 5 10.13 78.94 2.81
N ASN A 6 10.19 80.27 2.85
CA ASN A 6 11.42 81.02 2.63
C ASN A 6 12.37 80.85 3.83
N LEU A 7 13.46 80.10 3.64
CA LEU A 7 14.45 79.79 4.67
C LEU A 7 15.11 81.04 5.27
N ALA A 8 15.22 82.13 4.51
CA ALA A 8 15.76 83.40 5.02
C ALA A 8 14.91 83.98 6.15
N ASN A 9 13.59 83.78 6.11
CA ASN A 9 12.68 84.26 7.17
C ASN A 9 12.77 83.42 8.44
N ILE A 10 13.19 82.16 8.33
CA ILE A 10 13.36 81.25 9.47
C ILE A 10 14.66 81.57 10.20
N GLN A 11 15.74 81.89 9.47
CA GLN A 11 17.05 82.21 10.05
C GLN A 11 17.08 83.50 10.90
N VAL A 12 16.07 84.37 10.77
CA VAL A 12 15.94 85.62 11.53
C VAL A 12 15.18 85.42 12.86
N LEU A 13 14.56 84.25 13.08
CA LEU A 13 13.83 83.95 14.32
C LEU A 13 14.81 83.69 15.50
N PRO A 14 14.37 83.87 16.77
CA PRO A 14 15.14 83.44 17.94
C PRO A 14 15.47 81.94 17.89
N SER A 15 16.59 81.51 18.50
CA SER A 15 17.08 80.12 18.48
C SER A 15 16.00 79.09 18.82
N ASP A 16 15.17 79.39 19.81
CA ASP A 16 14.16 78.47 20.33
C ASP A 16 13.01 78.29 19.32
N ALA A 17 12.65 79.37 18.61
CA ALA A 17 11.64 79.35 17.56
C ALA A 17 12.17 78.67 16.27
N GLN A 18 13.46 78.81 15.96
CA GLN A 18 14.09 78.05 14.88
C GLN A 18 14.12 76.55 15.18
N SER A 19 14.50 76.17 16.41
CA SER A 19 14.49 74.79 16.86
C SER A 19 13.09 74.17 16.80
N ALA A 20 12.07 74.92 17.24
CA ALA A 20 10.67 74.51 17.12
C ALA A 20 10.21 74.35 15.66
N PHE A 21 10.61 75.26 14.76
CA PHE A 21 10.30 75.16 13.34
C PHE A 21 10.95 73.94 12.68
N TYR A 22 12.25 73.72 12.88
CA TYR A 22 12.94 72.55 12.33
C TYR A 22 12.44 71.24 12.94
N GLY A 23 12.16 71.20 14.24
CA GLY A 23 11.54 70.06 14.91
C GLY A 23 10.14 69.76 14.37
N GLY A 24 9.33 70.79 14.15
CA GLY A 24 8.00 70.66 13.52
C GLY A 24 8.08 70.18 12.07
N MET A 25 9.03 70.69 11.28
CA MET A 25 9.28 70.22 9.91
C MET A 25 9.76 68.77 9.88
N LEU A 26 10.62 68.35 10.81
CA LEU A 26 11.07 66.97 10.94
C LEU A 26 9.91 66.05 11.34
N LEU A 27 9.05 66.48 12.27
CA LEU A 27 7.86 65.73 12.66
C LEU A 27 6.89 65.58 11.48
N LEU A 28 6.65 66.66 10.72
CA LEU A 28 5.82 66.61 9.52
C LEU A 28 6.42 65.71 8.44
N ALA A 29 7.74 65.74 8.25
CA ALA A 29 8.44 64.86 7.33
C ALA A 29 8.33 63.39 7.76
N ALA A 30 8.50 63.10 9.05
CA ALA A 30 8.33 61.75 9.61
C ALA A 30 6.88 61.25 9.49
N CYS A 31 5.89 62.08 9.79
CA CYS A 31 4.48 61.76 9.59
C CYS A 31 4.16 61.51 8.11
N SER A 32 4.72 62.33 7.20
CA SER A 32 4.56 62.15 5.76
C SER A 32 5.22 60.86 5.27
N PHE A 33 6.41 60.54 5.77
CA PHE A 33 7.11 59.29 5.45
C PHE A 33 6.34 58.07 5.95
N LEU A 34 5.90 58.05 7.21
CA LEU A 34 5.10 56.96 7.76
C LEU A 34 3.77 56.78 7.02
N LYS A 35 3.11 57.87 6.61
CA LYS A 35 1.84 57.81 5.90
C LYS A 35 1.98 57.37 4.44
N ASN A 36 2.98 57.92 3.73
CA ASN A 36 3.05 57.82 2.27
C ASN A 36 4.12 56.84 1.78
N SER A 37 5.09 56.47 2.62
CA SER A 37 6.23 55.63 2.27
C SER A 37 6.33 54.34 3.08
N CYS A 38 5.59 54.21 4.19
CA CYS A 38 5.41 52.92 4.87
C CYS A 38 4.10 52.27 4.42
N HIS A 39 4.19 51.00 4.01
CA HIS A 39 3.03 50.21 3.64
C HIS A 39 2.79 49.15 4.71
N LEU A 40 1.59 49.15 5.30
CA LEU A 40 1.12 48.08 6.15
C LEU A 40 0.32 47.11 5.27
N VAL A 41 0.74 45.84 5.23
CA VAL A 41 -0.05 44.79 4.60
C VAL A 41 -0.94 44.19 5.69
N VAL A 42 -2.23 44.47 5.61
CA VAL A 42 -3.24 43.84 6.47
C VAL A 42 -3.87 42.70 5.69
N ILE A 43 -3.79 41.49 6.24
CA ILE A 43 -4.41 40.30 5.66
C ILE A 43 -5.60 39.97 6.54
N GLU A 44 -6.80 40.24 6.05
CA GLU A 44 -8.04 39.86 6.72
C GLU A 44 -8.48 38.48 6.22
N CYS A 45 -8.69 37.56 7.15
CA CYS A 45 -9.19 36.22 6.87
C CYS A 45 -10.67 36.16 7.22
N LEU A 46 -11.44 35.36 6.45
CA LEU A 46 -12.88 35.20 6.64
C LEU A 46 -13.24 34.48 7.94
N ASP A 47 -12.34 33.63 8.44
CA ASP A 47 -12.48 32.88 9.68
C ASP A 47 -11.13 32.66 10.36
N LEU A 48 -11.19 32.26 11.63
CA LEU A 48 -10.01 32.08 12.48
C LEU A 48 -9.13 30.89 12.02
N GLY A 49 -9.72 29.83 11.47
CA GLY A 49 -8.98 28.66 10.99
C GLY A 49 -8.09 29.03 9.82
N LEU A 50 -8.65 29.73 8.82
CA LEU A 50 -7.92 30.28 7.70
C LEU A 50 -6.83 31.26 8.15
N ALA A 51 -7.11 32.07 9.17
CA ALA A 51 -6.11 32.98 9.75
C ALA A 51 -4.90 32.24 10.31
N PHE A 52 -5.12 31.10 10.98
CA PHE A 52 -4.02 30.26 11.49
C PHE A 52 -3.24 29.58 10.36
N ASP A 53 -3.92 29.05 9.35
CA ASP A 53 -3.28 28.40 8.20
C ASP A 53 -2.43 29.41 7.39
N MET A 54 -2.95 30.63 7.20
CA MET A 54 -2.22 31.73 6.56
C MET A 54 -1.07 32.22 7.42
N PHE A 55 -1.25 32.35 8.74
CA PHE A 55 -0.19 32.77 9.66
C PHE A 55 1.00 31.82 9.63
N GLN A 56 0.76 30.50 9.63
CA GLN A 56 1.83 29.50 9.47
C GLN A 56 2.57 29.64 8.14
N SER A 57 1.81 29.81 7.04
CA SER A 57 2.38 29.96 5.69
C SER A 57 3.20 31.25 5.52
N LEU A 58 2.87 32.31 6.27
CA LEU A 58 3.52 33.63 6.21
C LEU A 58 4.68 33.78 7.20
N ASN A 59 4.89 32.82 8.10
CA ASN A 59 5.92 32.91 9.13
C ASN A 59 7.31 32.71 8.51
N ALA A 60 7.92 33.80 8.03
CA ALA A 60 9.18 33.80 7.29
C ALA A 60 10.45 33.65 8.16
N THR A 61 10.32 33.52 9.49
CA THR A 61 11.45 33.60 10.44
C THR A 61 11.86 32.28 11.10
N GLY A 62 11.22 31.16 10.77
CA GLY A 62 11.61 29.85 11.27
C GLY A 62 10.56 28.82 10.94
N THR A 63 11.00 27.59 10.67
CA THR A 63 10.17 26.41 10.40
C THR A 63 8.78 26.46 11.06
N PRO A 64 7.67 26.44 10.30
CA PRO A 64 6.33 26.47 10.87
C PRO A 64 6.14 25.28 11.82
N LEU A 65 5.49 25.52 12.97
CA LEU A 65 5.25 24.48 13.97
C LEU A 65 4.17 23.52 13.46
N THR A 66 4.39 22.22 13.59
CA THR A 66 3.40 21.21 13.22
C THR A 66 2.22 21.19 14.21
N ALA A 67 1.09 20.60 13.81
CA ALA A 67 -0.09 20.49 14.67
C ALA A 67 0.23 19.83 16.03
N PHE A 68 1.11 18.82 16.02
CA PHE A 68 1.55 18.15 17.25
C PHE A 68 2.45 19.03 18.13
N GLU A 69 3.35 19.83 17.54
CA GLU A 69 4.22 20.75 18.30
C GLU A 69 3.41 21.82 19.03
N VAL A 70 2.32 22.29 18.42
CA VAL A 70 1.38 23.23 19.05
C VAL A 70 0.50 22.54 20.10
N PHE A 71 0.25 21.24 19.95
CA PHE A 71 -0.53 20.44 20.89
C PHE A 71 0.27 20.03 22.15
N LYS A 72 1.59 19.81 22.05
CA LYS A 72 2.44 19.36 23.17
C LYS A 72 2.29 20.21 24.46
N PRO A 73 2.28 21.56 24.42
CA PRO A 73 2.04 22.37 25.61
C PRO A 73 0.71 22.09 26.31
N VAL A 74 -0.33 21.66 25.57
CA VAL A 74 -1.64 21.27 26.13
C VAL A 74 -1.51 19.98 26.93
N ILE A 75 -0.78 18.98 26.41
CA ILE A 75 -0.50 17.72 27.12
C ILE A 75 0.27 18.01 28.41
N VAL A 76 1.33 18.83 28.34
CA VAL A 76 2.14 19.20 29.51
C VAL A 76 1.29 19.88 30.58
N ARG A 77 0.40 20.79 30.17
CA ARG A 77 -0.51 21.48 31.10
C ARG A 77 -1.52 20.52 31.72
N ALA A 78 -2.08 19.60 30.93
CA ALA A 78 -3.09 18.65 31.40
C ALA A 78 -2.53 17.74 32.51
N TRP A 79 -1.35 17.14 32.31
CA TRP A 79 -0.74 16.24 33.29
C TRP A 79 0.04 16.96 34.41
N GLY A 80 0.45 18.21 34.20
CA GLY A 80 1.16 19.00 35.21
C GLY A 80 2.38 18.27 35.78
N ALA A 81 2.40 18.08 37.11
CA ALA A 81 3.49 17.40 37.80
C ALA A 81 3.66 15.92 37.39
N ASN A 82 2.60 15.26 36.93
CA ASN A 82 2.62 13.85 36.54
C ASN A 82 3.08 13.64 35.08
N TYR A 83 3.37 14.72 34.34
CA TYR A 83 3.76 14.64 32.93
C TYR A 83 4.98 13.73 32.75
N ALA A 84 6.03 13.93 33.56
CA ALA A 84 7.30 13.23 33.43
C ALA A 84 7.18 11.71 33.63
N THR A 85 6.26 11.26 34.50
CA THR A 85 6.14 9.86 34.91
C THR A 85 5.05 9.11 34.14
N GLU A 86 3.95 9.76 33.79
CA GLU A 86 2.77 9.06 33.25
C GLU A 86 2.64 9.10 31.74
N ILE A 87 3.07 10.20 31.09
CA ILE A 87 2.77 10.46 29.67
C ILE A 87 3.98 10.84 28.83
N LYS A 88 5.04 11.39 29.43
CA LYS A 88 6.27 11.77 28.72
C LYS A 88 6.85 10.62 27.87
N PRO A 89 6.89 9.34 28.31
CA PRO A 89 7.39 8.26 27.46
C PRO A 89 6.63 8.11 26.14
N GLU A 90 5.31 8.33 26.13
CA GLU A 90 4.50 8.27 24.92
C GLU A 90 4.77 9.47 24.00
N VAL A 91 4.89 10.66 24.58
CA VAL A 91 5.27 11.87 23.82
C VAL A 91 6.65 11.71 23.21
N ASP A 92 7.62 11.18 23.95
CA ASP A 92 8.98 10.94 23.45
C ASP A 92 9.00 9.92 22.29
N ARG A 93 8.09 8.93 22.28
CA ARG A 93 7.94 7.99 21.15
C ARG A 93 7.48 8.72 19.89
N ILE A 94 6.51 9.63 20.02
CA ILE A 94 6.00 10.45 18.91
C ILE A 94 7.11 11.37 18.38
N GLU A 95 7.79 12.10 19.28
CA GLU A 95 8.84 13.05 18.91
C GLU A 95 10.00 12.35 18.19
N ARG A 96 10.45 11.19 18.69
CA ARG A 96 11.51 10.41 18.06
C ARG A 96 11.22 10.09 16.60
N VAL A 97 9.96 9.79 16.26
CA VAL A 97 9.56 9.53 14.88
C VAL A 97 9.56 10.81 14.06
N PHE A 98 8.98 11.90 14.57
CA PHE A 98 8.94 13.18 13.85
C PHE A 98 10.33 13.80 13.64
N GLU A 99 11.27 13.54 14.54
CA GLU A 99 12.67 13.97 14.44
C GLU A 99 13.49 13.17 13.41
N THR A 100 12.96 12.07 12.86
CA THR A 100 13.62 11.35 11.75
C THR A 100 13.63 12.16 10.46
N GLU A 101 12.69 13.11 10.31
CA GLU A 101 12.62 14.02 9.18
C GLU A 101 13.42 15.29 9.45
N SER A 102 14.43 15.55 8.62
CA SER A 102 15.32 16.71 8.76
C SER A 102 14.78 17.98 8.13
N THR A 103 13.71 17.88 7.31
CA THR A 103 13.12 19.00 6.60
C THR A 103 11.79 19.40 7.22
N ALA A 104 11.52 20.70 7.27
CA ALA A 104 10.26 21.27 7.74
C ALA A 104 9.04 20.63 7.06
N SER A 105 9.05 20.62 5.71
CA SER A 105 7.96 20.06 4.91
C SER A 105 7.80 18.54 5.08
N GLY A 106 8.90 17.79 5.22
CA GLY A 106 8.82 16.36 5.50
C GLY A 106 8.23 16.05 6.88
N LYS A 107 8.59 16.86 7.89
CA LYS A 107 8.05 16.75 9.25
C LYS A 107 6.56 17.08 9.30
N GLU A 108 6.12 18.09 8.56
CA GLU A 108 4.70 18.42 8.37
C GLU A 108 3.96 17.25 7.72
N GLU A 109 4.40 16.77 6.54
CA GLU A 109 3.74 15.65 5.84
C GLU A 109 3.65 14.37 6.69
N LEU A 110 4.69 14.10 7.50
CA LEU A 110 4.69 12.97 8.44
C LEU A 110 3.71 13.19 9.59
N THR A 111 3.66 14.41 10.14
CA THR A 111 2.69 14.77 11.18
C THR A 111 1.28 14.57 10.65
N ASP A 112 0.95 15.11 9.47
CA ASP A 112 -0.37 15.00 8.87
C ASP A 112 -0.80 13.53 8.72
N LYS A 113 0.09 12.69 8.18
CA LYS A 113 -0.19 11.25 8.00
C LYS A 113 -0.51 10.56 9.33
N VAL A 114 0.26 10.86 10.38
CA VAL A 114 0.07 10.25 11.70
C VAL A 114 -1.21 10.76 12.35
N ILE A 115 -1.49 12.07 12.31
CA ILE A 115 -2.68 12.65 12.94
C ILE A 115 -3.95 12.21 12.23
N VAL A 116 -4.01 12.27 10.89
CA VAL A 116 -5.16 11.79 10.11
C VAL A 116 -5.44 10.30 10.36
N SER A 117 -4.40 9.46 10.41
CA SER A 117 -4.56 8.04 10.74
C SER A 117 -5.06 7.84 12.17
N SER A 118 -4.53 8.63 13.11
CA SER A 118 -4.92 8.56 14.53
C SER A 118 -6.38 8.94 14.74
N ALA A 119 -6.90 9.94 14.01
CA ALA A 119 -8.32 10.32 14.08
C ALA A 119 -9.25 9.16 13.72
N LEU A 120 -8.99 8.51 12.58
CA LEU A 120 -9.79 7.36 12.16
C LEU A 120 -9.74 6.21 13.17
N ILE A 121 -8.56 5.91 13.69
CA ILE A 121 -8.37 4.76 14.58
C ILE A 121 -8.88 5.02 15.99
N TYR A 122 -8.74 6.26 16.48
CA TYR A 122 -9.12 6.60 17.83
C TYR A 122 -10.63 6.68 17.99
N ASN A 123 -11.32 7.46 17.15
CA ASN A 123 -12.77 7.69 17.27
C ASN A 123 -13.55 7.58 15.96
N GLY A 124 -12.91 7.21 14.85
CA GLY A 124 -13.55 7.04 13.56
C GLY A 124 -13.66 8.32 12.72
N GLU A 125 -13.15 9.46 13.20
CA GLU A 125 -13.24 10.72 12.47
C GLU A 125 -12.35 10.74 11.22
N VAL A 126 -12.84 11.39 10.16
CA VAL A 126 -12.07 11.63 8.93
C VAL A 126 -11.81 13.13 8.85
N ILE A 127 -10.59 13.51 9.21
CA ILE A 127 -10.13 14.90 9.18
C ILE A 127 -9.28 15.14 7.93
N SER A 128 -9.19 16.41 7.51
CA SER A 128 -8.32 16.80 6.39
C SER A 128 -6.88 17.02 6.87
N LYS A 129 -5.93 17.15 5.93
CA LYS A 129 -4.51 17.45 6.21
C LYS A 129 -4.25 18.94 6.46
N LYS A 130 -5.29 19.69 6.84
CA LYS A 130 -5.13 21.11 7.16
C LYS A 130 -4.68 21.21 8.61
N PHE A 131 -3.68 22.05 8.84
CA PHE A 131 -3.18 22.33 10.18
C PHE A 131 -4.31 22.71 11.16
N SER A 132 -5.24 23.57 10.74
CA SER A 132 -6.41 23.96 11.53
C SER A 132 -7.29 22.77 11.95
N ASP A 133 -7.66 21.91 11.00
CA ASP A 133 -8.48 20.71 11.27
C ASP A 133 -7.78 19.72 12.21
N GLU A 134 -6.48 19.47 11.99
CA GLU A 134 -5.67 18.58 12.82
C GLU A 134 -5.52 19.09 14.24
N ARG A 135 -5.22 20.39 14.39
CA ARG A 135 -5.11 21.04 15.69
C ARG A 135 -6.44 20.99 16.42
N ASP A 136 -7.53 21.35 15.76
CA ASP A 136 -8.84 21.40 16.41
C ASP A 136 -9.28 20.00 16.85
N TRP A 137 -9.02 18.96 16.05
CA TRP A 137 -9.24 17.57 16.46
C TRP A 137 -8.40 17.18 17.69
N LEU A 138 -7.09 17.47 17.69
CA LEU A 138 -6.20 17.18 18.83
C LEU A 138 -6.69 17.85 20.12
N PHE A 139 -7.10 19.11 20.04
CA PHE A 139 -7.51 19.91 21.18
C PHE A 139 -8.88 19.50 21.72
N ASN A 140 -9.83 19.21 20.82
CA ASN A 140 -11.20 18.84 21.19
C ASN A 140 -11.30 17.39 21.67
N THR A 141 -10.41 16.50 21.20
CA THR A 141 -10.48 15.06 21.48
C THR A 141 -9.78 14.68 22.78
N LEU A 142 -8.76 15.43 23.23
CA LEU A 142 -8.06 15.15 24.48
C LEU A 142 -9.01 15.28 25.68
N PRO A 143 -9.36 14.18 26.38
CA PRO A 143 -10.26 14.24 27.52
C PRO A 143 -9.67 15.08 28.66
N GLN A 144 -10.49 15.96 29.24
CA GLN A 144 -10.14 16.79 30.40
C GLN A 144 -11.13 16.54 31.54
N PRO A 145 -10.68 16.25 32.79
CA PRO A 145 -9.29 16.09 33.21
C PRO A 145 -8.63 14.81 32.63
N PRO A 146 -7.28 14.71 32.60
CA PRO A 146 -6.61 13.53 32.07
C PRO A 146 -6.95 12.29 32.89
N GLN A 147 -7.60 11.34 32.22
CA GLN A 147 -8.00 10.03 32.75
C GLN A 147 -7.33 8.92 31.91
N ALA A 148 -7.63 7.65 32.20
CA ALA A 148 -7.14 6.50 31.43
C ALA A 148 -7.34 6.69 29.91
N LEU A 149 -8.51 7.19 29.51
CA LEU A 149 -8.82 7.45 28.10
C LEU A 149 -7.92 8.53 27.47
N ALA A 150 -7.49 9.54 28.26
CA ALA A 150 -6.57 10.55 27.78
C ALA A 150 -5.16 9.98 27.56
N LYS A 151 -4.75 9.01 28.39
CA LYS A 151 -3.51 8.26 28.16
C LYS A 151 -3.62 7.39 26.91
N ASP A 152 -4.74 6.69 26.72
CA ASP A 152 -4.99 5.87 25.54
C ASP A 152 -4.99 6.70 24.24
N PHE A 153 -5.47 7.94 24.30
CA PHE A 153 -5.40 8.88 23.19
C PHE A 153 -3.97 9.19 22.75
N VAL A 154 -3.11 9.62 23.69
CA VAL A 154 -1.71 9.93 23.37
C VAL A 154 -0.94 8.67 22.96
N ALA A 155 -1.19 7.54 23.63
CA ALA A 155 -0.61 6.25 23.26
C ALA A 155 -1.05 5.81 21.86
N CYS A 156 -2.30 6.06 21.46
CA CYS A 156 -2.77 5.81 20.10
C CYS A 156 -1.94 6.59 19.06
N ILE A 157 -1.68 7.88 19.30
CA ILE A 157 -0.85 8.70 18.41
C ILE A 157 0.58 8.15 18.36
N ALA A 158 1.15 7.75 19.51
CA ALA A 158 2.48 7.13 19.59
C ALA A 158 2.57 5.83 18.78
N ASP A 159 1.57 4.95 18.92
CA ASP A 159 1.52 3.69 18.19
C ASP A 159 1.36 3.91 16.68
N GLN A 160 0.60 4.93 16.26
CA GLN A 160 0.49 5.30 14.84
C GLN A 160 1.78 5.91 14.30
N ALA A 161 2.50 6.71 15.08
CA ALA A 161 3.80 7.24 14.69
C ALA A 161 4.81 6.12 14.44
N GLU A 162 4.95 5.18 15.39
CA GLU A 162 5.85 4.03 15.23
C GLU A 162 5.43 3.12 14.08
N TYR A 163 4.12 2.90 13.89
CA TYR A 163 3.62 2.15 12.74
C TYR A 163 4.02 2.83 11.42
N CYS A 164 3.83 4.14 11.30
CA CYS A 164 4.21 4.90 10.12
C CYS A 164 5.71 4.75 9.81
N SER A 165 6.56 4.88 10.84
CA SER A 165 8.02 4.78 10.74
C SER A 165 8.49 3.39 10.30
N HIS A 166 7.86 2.31 10.77
CA HIS A 166 8.31 0.94 10.51
C HIS A 166 7.61 0.24 9.34
N PHE A 167 6.40 0.65 8.96
CA PHE A 167 5.59 -0.05 7.96
C PHE A 167 5.35 0.77 6.68
N ILE A 168 5.23 2.10 6.80
CA ILE A 168 4.84 2.97 5.68
C ILE A 168 6.05 3.68 5.06
N GLN A 169 6.84 4.37 5.88
CA GLN A 169 7.99 5.16 5.43
C GLN A 169 9.19 4.38 4.87
N PRO A 170 9.54 3.17 5.36
CA PRO A 170 10.77 2.52 4.95
C PRO A 170 10.84 2.31 3.44
N ARG A 171 12.03 2.58 2.87
CA ARG A 171 12.28 2.42 1.43
C ARG A 171 11.91 1.01 0.97
N LYS A 172 11.46 0.93 -0.29
CA LYS A 172 11.19 -0.36 -0.93
C LYS A 172 12.42 -1.26 -0.86
N SER A 173 12.22 -2.52 -0.48
CA SER A 173 13.30 -3.48 -0.43
C SER A 173 13.87 -3.68 -1.83
N PRO A 174 15.22 -3.73 -1.98
CA PRO A 174 15.84 -4.00 -3.26
C PRO A 174 15.34 -5.33 -3.87
N LYS A 175 15.36 -5.41 -5.19
CA LYS A 175 15.10 -6.67 -5.89
C LYS A 175 16.14 -7.73 -5.50
N ASN A 176 15.71 -8.97 -5.35
CA ASN A 176 16.54 -10.11 -4.89
C ASN A 176 17.13 -9.94 -3.48
N ALA A 177 16.54 -9.09 -2.64
CA ALA A 177 16.93 -8.96 -1.24
C ALA A 177 16.84 -10.33 -0.53
N GLN A 178 17.88 -10.65 0.24
CA GLN A 178 17.94 -11.88 1.04
C GLN A 178 17.37 -11.69 2.44
N THR A 179 17.36 -10.45 2.92
CA THR A 179 16.87 -10.04 4.22
C THR A 179 15.94 -8.84 4.06
N PHE A 180 14.96 -8.72 4.95
CA PHE A 180 13.92 -7.70 4.89
C PHE A 180 13.84 -7.00 6.24
N GLY A 181 14.02 -5.68 6.26
CA GLY A 181 14.00 -4.89 7.50
C GLY A 181 12.71 -5.08 8.30
N LEU A 182 11.56 -5.12 7.62
CA LEU A 182 10.26 -5.37 8.26
C LEU A 182 10.16 -6.77 8.88
N VAL A 183 10.71 -7.79 8.22
CA VAL A 183 10.71 -9.16 8.77
C VAL A 183 11.55 -9.21 10.05
N ASN A 184 12.76 -8.63 10.02
CA ASN A 184 13.63 -8.58 11.20
C ASN A 184 12.98 -7.80 12.35
N TYR A 185 12.33 -6.68 12.03
CA TYR A 185 11.61 -5.86 13.00
C TYR A 185 10.47 -6.64 13.67
N LEU A 186 9.63 -7.31 12.88
CA LEU A 186 8.53 -8.13 13.40
C LEU A 186 9.03 -9.32 14.24
N GLN A 187 10.15 -9.94 13.86
CA GLN A 187 10.79 -10.97 14.68
C GLN A 187 11.26 -10.41 16.02
N GLY A 188 11.82 -9.20 16.03
CA GLY A 188 12.20 -8.49 17.25
C GLY A 188 11.02 -8.21 18.20
N LEU A 189 9.80 -8.13 17.66
CA LEU A 189 8.56 -7.99 18.44
C LEU A 189 7.96 -9.34 18.90
N GLY A 190 8.62 -10.46 18.59
CA GLY A 190 8.23 -11.79 19.07
C GLY A 190 7.47 -12.66 18.07
N LEU A 191 7.33 -12.24 16.81
CA LEU A 191 6.83 -13.13 15.76
C LEU A 191 7.89 -14.19 15.40
N ASN A 192 7.48 -15.44 15.20
CA ASN A 192 8.40 -16.42 14.63
C ASN A 192 8.71 -16.11 13.15
N ALA A 193 9.73 -16.75 12.58
CA ALA A 193 10.21 -16.43 11.23
C ALA A 193 9.14 -16.55 10.14
N LEU A 194 8.29 -17.59 10.20
CA LEU A 194 7.21 -17.80 9.23
C LEU A 194 6.08 -16.79 9.41
N GLN A 195 5.75 -16.44 10.65
CA GLN A 195 4.75 -15.41 10.95
C GLN A 195 5.20 -14.03 10.46
N ALA A 196 6.44 -13.66 10.75
CA ALA A 196 7.02 -12.39 10.34
C ALA A 196 7.10 -12.26 8.82
N ASP A 197 7.58 -13.30 8.12
CA ASP A 197 7.69 -13.28 6.66
C ASP A 197 6.32 -13.20 5.97
N MET A 198 5.35 -13.98 6.42
CA MET A 198 3.99 -13.95 5.86
C MET A 198 3.26 -12.62 6.14
N SER A 199 3.41 -12.07 7.35
CA SER A 199 2.81 -10.76 7.69
C SER A 199 3.44 -9.65 6.85
N ALA A 200 4.78 -9.64 6.75
CA ALA A 200 5.51 -8.70 5.92
C ALA A 200 5.14 -8.81 4.44
N LEU A 201 4.96 -10.03 3.91
CA LEU A 201 4.47 -10.23 2.54
C LEU A 201 3.13 -9.53 2.31
N CYS A 202 2.16 -9.74 3.20
CA CYS A 202 0.83 -9.13 3.09
C CYS A 202 0.93 -7.60 3.14
N ILE A 203 1.77 -7.06 4.02
CA ILE A 203 2.01 -5.61 4.15
C ILE A 203 2.68 -5.05 2.88
N PHE A 204 3.70 -5.73 2.35
CA PHE A 204 4.36 -5.32 1.13
C PHE A 204 3.43 -5.35 -0.07
N PHE A 205 2.59 -6.38 -0.19
CA PHE A 205 1.54 -6.45 -1.20
C PHE A 205 0.58 -5.27 -1.11
N LEU A 206 0.01 -5.00 0.07
CA LEU A 206 -0.95 -3.90 0.27
C LEU A 206 -0.31 -2.53 -0.03
N ARG A 207 0.96 -2.34 0.37
CA ARG A 207 1.74 -1.14 0.07
C ARG A 207 2.00 -0.99 -1.43
N ASP A 208 2.41 -2.05 -2.11
CA ASP A 208 2.66 -2.02 -3.56
C ASP A 208 1.37 -1.89 -4.37
N ALA A 209 0.22 -2.26 -3.81
CA ALA A 209 -1.09 -1.95 -4.37
C ALA A 209 -1.56 -0.51 -4.07
N GLY A 210 -0.89 0.21 -3.18
CA GLY A 210 -1.25 1.58 -2.79
C GLY A 210 -2.46 1.67 -1.86
N HIS A 211 -2.84 0.58 -1.17
CA HIS A 211 -4.05 0.55 -0.36
C HIS A 211 -3.82 1.10 1.05
N GLN A 212 -4.03 2.41 1.22
CA GLN A 212 -3.74 3.10 2.47
C GLN A 212 -4.65 2.68 3.64
N PHE A 213 -5.96 2.53 3.42
CA PHE A 213 -6.90 2.18 4.50
C PHE A 213 -6.69 0.79 5.11
N ALA A 214 -6.08 -0.15 4.37
CA ALA A 214 -5.68 -1.42 4.94
C ALA A 214 -4.72 -1.24 6.12
N HIS A 215 -3.81 -0.27 6.04
CA HIS A 215 -2.86 0.02 7.10
C HIS A 215 -3.52 0.52 8.39
N SER A 216 -4.68 1.17 8.31
CA SER A 216 -5.44 1.59 9.50
C SER A 216 -5.93 0.41 10.33
N VAL A 217 -6.32 -0.70 9.69
CA VAL A 217 -6.69 -1.93 10.40
C VAL A 217 -5.46 -2.60 10.98
N LEU A 218 -4.39 -2.74 10.19
CA LEU A 218 -3.17 -3.40 10.63
C LEU A 218 -2.51 -2.69 11.82
N SER A 219 -2.55 -1.36 11.86
CA SER A 219 -1.90 -0.58 12.92
C SER A 219 -2.56 -0.78 14.29
N VAL A 220 -3.86 -1.11 14.35
CA VAL A 220 -4.55 -1.47 15.61
C VAL A 220 -3.96 -2.75 16.21
N PHE A 221 -3.76 -3.79 15.39
CA PHE A 221 -3.21 -5.05 15.87
C PHE A 221 -1.70 -4.95 16.14
N TYR A 222 -1.00 -4.09 15.41
CA TYR A 222 0.38 -3.72 15.76
C TYR A 222 0.45 -3.03 17.13
N ALA A 223 -0.46 -2.11 17.45
CA ALA A 223 -0.52 -1.47 18.77
C ALA A 223 -0.74 -2.51 19.88
N LYS A 224 -1.58 -3.53 19.64
CA LYS A 224 -1.72 -4.67 20.57
C LYS A 224 -0.42 -5.43 20.77
N LEU A 225 0.34 -5.67 19.70
CA LEU A 225 1.64 -6.33 19.77
C LEU A 225 2.66 -5.52 20.57
N LEU A 226 2.67 -4.18 20.44
CA LEU A 226 3.51 -3.29 21.24
C LEU A 226 3.13 -3.32 22.72
N ARG A 227 1.84 -3.26 23.04
CA ARG A 227 1.34 -3.29 24.43
C ARG A 227 1.52 -4.64 25.12
N ALA A 228 1.63 -5.71 24.34
CA ALA A 228 1.90 -7.05 24.86
C ALA A 228 3.36 -7.26 25.27
N GLN A 229 4.28 -6.39 24.83
CA GLN A 229 5.71 -6.51 25.13
C GLN A 229 5.96 -6.56 26.64
N GLY A 230 6.90 -7.41 27.07
CA GLY A 230 7.16 -7.71 28.48
C GLY A 230 6.34 -8.88 29.04
N ASN A 231 5.35 -9.40 28.31
CA ASN A 231 4.63 -10.63 28.66
C ASN A 231 4.65 -11.63 27.49
N THR A 232 5.47 -12.67 27.60
CA THR A 232 5.67 -13.66 26.52
C THR A 232 4.38 -14.34 26.05
N ALA A 233 3.45 -14.65 26.96
CA ALA A 233 2.18 -15.27 26.60
C ALA A 233 1.26 -14.29 25.83
N ALA A 234 1.21 -13.03 26.28
CA ALA A 234 0.45 -11.99 25.59
C ALA A 234 1.03 -11.68 24.20
N VAL A 235 2.37 -11.66 24.07
CA VAL A 235 3.06 -11.47 22.79
C VAL A 235 2.71 -12.57 21.81
N ALA A 236 2.72 -13.84 22.24
CA ALA A 236 2.39 -14.96 21.36
C ALA A 236 0.95 -14.86 20.80
N ILE A 237 -0.01 -14.46 21.64
CA ILE A 237 -1.41 -14.26 21.22
C ILE A 237 -1.51 -13.09 20.24
N ALA A 238 -0.93 -11.93 20.59
CA ALA A 238 -0.95 -10.74 19.74
C ALA A 238 -0.25 -10.97 18.40
N ALA A 239 0.85 -11.74 18.38
CA ALA A 239 1.59 -12.10 17.18
C ALA A 239 0.77 -12.99 16.23
N ALA A 240 0.08 -14.00 16.77
CA ALA A 240 -0.79 -14.87 15.99
C ALA A 240 -1.97 -14.08 15.39
N GLU A 241 -2.60 -13.23 16.20
CA GLU A 241 -3.72 -12.41 15.77
C GLU A 241 -3.30 -11.36 14.74
N PHE A 242 -2.14 -10.71 14.92
CA PHE A 242 -1.59 -9.78 13.94
C PHE A 242 -1.35 -10.45 12.58
N GLN A 243 -0.74 -11.63 12.57
CA GLN A 243 -0.54 -12.39 11.32
C GLN A 243 -1.88 -12.73 10.66
N SER A 244 -2.84 -13.19 11.46
CA SER A 244 -4.17 -13.57 11.01
C SER A 244 -4.92 -12.39 10.36
N VAL A 245 -4.83 -11.19 10.95
CA VAL A 245 -5.40 -9.97 10.39
C VAL A 245 -4.64 -9.48 9.15
N CYS A 246 -3.31 -9.60 9.09
CA CYS A 246 -2.55 -9.31 7.87
C CYS A 246 -3.03 -10.17 6.69
N LYS A 247 -3.21 -11.48 6.92
CA LYS A 247 -3.76 -12.41 5.92
C LYS A 247 -5.19 -12.05 5.54
N ALA A 248 -6.06 -11.83 6.52
CA ALA A 248 -7.47 -11.50 6.26
C ALA A 248 -7.61 -10.20 5.44
N THR A 249 -6.82 -9.18 5.76
CA THR A 249 -6.79 -7.89 5.04
C THR A 249 -6.32 -8.08 3.59
N ALA A 250 -5.24 -8.84 3.37
CA ALA A 250 -4.76 -9.15 2.02
C ALA A 250 -5.79 -9.97 1.22
N ALA A 251 -6.41 -10.98 1.84
CA ALA A 251 -7.43 -11.81 1.22
C ALA A 251 -8.68 -11.00 0.84
N PHE A 252 -9.22 -10.21 1.76
CA PHE A 252 -10.38 -9.35 1.51
C PHE A 252 -10.11 -8.41 0.33
N PHE A 253 -8.97 -7.72 0.34
CA PHE A 253 -8.61 -6.79 -0.71
C PHE A 253 -8.44 -7.49 -2.07
N THR A 254 -7.76 -8.65 -2.12
CA THR A 254 -7.60 -9.40 -3.37
C THR A 254 -8.93 -9.94 -3.90
N LEU A 255 -9.80 -10.47 -3.04
CA LEU A 255 -11.11 -10.97 -3.46
C LEU A 255 -12.00 -9.84 -3.96
N TRP A 256 -12.04 -8.71 -3.25
CA TRP A 256 -12.76 -7.51 -3.71
C TRP A 256 -12.27 -7.05 -5.08
N MET A 257 -10.95 -6.88 -5.22
CA MET A 257 -10.34 -6.37 -6.44
C MET A 257 -10.34 -7.38 -7.60
N GLY A 258 -10.52 -8.67 -7.32
CA GLY A 258 -10.71 -9.69 -8.34
C GLY A 258 -12.11 -9.68 -8.95
N ALA A 259 -13.15 -9.44 -8.14
CA ALA A 259 -14.54 -9.48 -8.59
C ALA A 259 -15.06 -8.13 -9.11
N GLN A 260 -14.68 -7.01 -8.49
CA GLN A 260 -15.23 -5.69 -8.81
C GLN A 260 -14.31 -4.87 -9.69
N GLN A 261 -14.80 -4.41 -10.85
CA GLN A 261 -14.14 -3.40 -11.68
C GLN A 261 -14.44 -2.00 -11.12
N GLY A 262 -13.71 -1.60 -10.07
CA GLY A 262 -13.93 -0.29 -9.44
C GLY A 262 -12.85 0.17 -8.46
N ARG A 263 -13.27 1.08 -7.57
CA ARG A 263 -12.43 1.69 -6.53
C ARG A 263 -12.10 0.70 -5.42
N PHE A 264 -11.13 1.07 -4.60
CA PHE A 264 -10.80 0.32 -3.39
C PHE A 264 -11.97 0.32 -2.40
N PRO A 265 -12.10 -0.69 -1.53
CA PRO A 265 -13.16 -0.81 -0.52
C PRO A 265 -12.98 0.14 0.67
N ASP A 266 -12.58 1.39 0.42
CA ASP A 266 -12.20 2.36 1.46
C ASP A 266 -13.39 2.70 2.38
N SER A 267 -14.63 2.64 1.88
CA SER A 267 -15.84 2.77 2.69
C SER A 267 -15.96 1.67 3.74
N ASP A 268 -15.72 0.43 3.35
CA ASP A 268 -15.89 -0.75 4.20
C ASP A 268 -14.81 -0.79 5.28
N TYR A 269 -13.58 -0.40 4.94
CA TYR A 269 -12.52 -0.19 5.92
C TYR A 269 -12.85 0.93 6.92
N ARG A 270 -13.37 2.07 6.45
CA ARG A 270 -13.79 3.16 7.36
C ARG A 270 -14.95 2.74 8.27
N GLN A 271 -15.89 1.94 7.75
CA GLN A 271 -17.03 1.46 8.52
C GLN A 271 -16.61 0.63 9.74
N LEU A 272 -15.46 -0.08 9.68
CA LEU A 272 -14.89 -0.77 10.84
C LEU A 272 -14.66 0.16 12.04
N PHE A 273 -14.38 1.44 11.79
CA PHE A 273 -14.11 2.43 12.82
C PHE A 273 -15.31 3.33 13.11
N GLN A 274 -16.15 3.61 12.12
CA GLN A 274 -17.25 4.58 12.19
C GLN A 274 -18.59 4.01 12.63
N SER A 275 -18.74 2.69 12.63
CA SER A 275 -20.02 2.04 12.98
C SER A 275 -20.48 2.38 14.39
N SER A 276 -21.71 2.89 14.52
CA SER A 276 -22.32 3.23 15.80
C SER A 276 -22.75 2.01 16.63
N THR A 277 -22.92 0.84 16.00
CA THR A 277 -23.39 -0.38 16.65
C THR A 277 -22.25 -1.29 17.08
N ALA A 278 -21.24 -1.44 16.22
CA ALA A 278 -20.05 -2.24 16.49
C ALA A 278 -18.89 -1.73 15.63
N ASN A 279 -17.95 -1.03 16.26
CA ASN A 279 -16.70 -0.58 15.66
C ASN A 279 -15.48 -1.12 16.43
N MET A 280 -14.29 -0.94 15.88
CA MET A 280 -13.01 -1.31 16.47
C MET A 280 -12.12 -0.11 16.86
N SER A 281 -12.70 1.10 16.95
CA SER A 281 -11.99 2.31 17.37
C SER A 281 -11.42 2.17 18.79
N VAL A 282 -10.33 2.87 19.10
CA VAL A 282 -9.72 2.81 20.44
C VAL A 282 -10.65 3.36 21.52
N MET A 283 -11.40 4.42 21.22
CA MET A 283 -12.26 5.10 22.19
C MET A 283 -13.49 4.27 22.59
N SER A 284 -14.08 3.51 21.66
CA SER A 284 -15.39 2.86 21.89
C SER A 284 -15.46 1.39 21.46
N GLY A 285 -14.43 0.88 20.78
CA GLY A 285 -14.48 -0.39 20.06
C GLY A 285 -13.46 -1.44 20.49
N VAL A 286 -12.77 -1.27 21.62
CA VAL A 286 -11.65 -2.15 22.06
C VAL A 286 -12.05 -3.63 22.09
N ALA A 287 -13.27 -3.96 22.53
CA ALA A 287 -13.76 -5.34 22.58
C ALA A 287 -13.83 -6.02 21.19
N ASN A 288 -13.99 -5.23 20.12
CA ASN A 288 -14.04 -5.69 18.74
C ASN A 288 -12.67 -5.67 18.05
N GLN A 289 -11.58 -5.28 18.74
CA GLN A 289 -10.22 -5.36 18.21
C GLN A 289 -9.69 -6.78 18.25
N ASN A 290 -10.36 -7.69 17.53
CA ASN A 290 -9.99 -9.09 17.42
C ASN A 290 -10.11 -9.61 15.97
N GLU A 291 -9.38 -10.66 15.64
CA GLU A 291 -9.37 -11.20 14.27
C GLU A 291 -10.77 -11.65 13.78
N ALA A 292 -11.61 -12.19 14.68
CA ALA A 292 -12.92 -12.72 14.33
C ALA A 292 -13.88 -11.60 13.90
N PHE A 293 -13.82 -10.45 14.58
CA PHE A 293 -14.57 -9.26 14.19
C PHE A 293 -14.18 -8.77 12.80
N VAL A 294 -12.88 -8.62 12.55
CA VAL A 294 -12.34 -8.14 11.26
C VAL A 294 -12.70 -9.07 10.11
N LYS A 295 -12.43 -10.37 10.27
CA LYS A 295 -12.79 -11.42 9.29
C LYS A 295 -14.29 -11.45 9.02
N GLY A 296 -15.10 -11.36 10.08
CA GLY A 296 -16.56 -11.32 9.97
C GLY A 296 -17.06 -10.08 9.23
N ALA A 297 -16.46 -8.91 9.49
CA ALA A 297 -16.81 -7.68 8.80
C ALA A 297 -16.43 -7.72 7.31
N PHE A 298 -15.23 -8.21 6.96
CA PHE A 298 -14.82 -8.38 5.58
C PHE A 298 -15.73 -9.35 4.81
N ARG A 299 -16.12 -10.49 5.39
CA ARG A 299 -17.08 -11.41 4.76
C ARG A 299 -18.45 -10.76 4.55
N ARG A 300 -18.94 -9.96 5.52
CA ARG A 300 -20.18 -9.20 5.37
C ARG A 300 -20.08 -8.14 4.27
N ALA A 301 -18.96 -7.43 4.18
CA ALA A 301 -18.71 -6.45 3.13
C ALA A 301 -18.73 -7.11 1.74
N LEU A 302 -18.00 -8.23 1.56
CA LEU A 302 -18.04 -8.98 0.30
C LEU A 302 -19.46 -9.47 -0.04
N ALA A 303 -20.21 -9.94 0.95
CA ALA A 303 -21.59 -10.40 0.75
C ALA A 303 -22.56 -9.28 0.38
N ALA A 304 -22.43 -8.11 1.03
CA ALA A 304 -23.25 -6.93 0.71
C ALA A 304 -23.07 -6.45 -0.73
N HIS A 305 -21.91 -6.73 -1.32
CA HIS A 305 -21.57 -6.41 -2.71
C HIS A 305 -21.82 -7.56 -3.69
N GLY A 306 -22.44 -8.67 -3.26
CA GLY A 306 -22.76 -9.81 -4.13
C GLY A 306 -21.54 -10.62 -4.58
N ILE A 307 -20.40 -10.48 -3.87
CA ILE A 307 -19.13 -11.12 -4.22
C ILE A 307 -18.95 -12.46 -3.49
N TYR A 308 -19.65 -12.65 -2.36
CA TYR A 308 -19.40 -13.75 -1.44
C TYR A 308 -20.70 -14.19 -0.74
N ASP A 309 -20.82 -15.48 -0.42
CA ASP A 309 -21.89 -16.01 0.42
C ASP A 309 -21.32 -16.39 1.80
N ALA A 310 -21.68 -15.63 2.83
CA ALA A 310 -21.19 -15.84 4.19
C ALA A 310 -21.64 -17.17 4.82
N ALA A 311 -22.72 -17.77 4.32
CA ALA A 311 -23.33 -18.98 4.86
C ALA A 311 -22.90 -20.25 4.10
N ASN A 312 -22.55 -20.14 2.81
CA ASN A 312 -22.22 -21.29 1.98
C ASN A 312 -20.91 -21.10 1.20
N VAL A 313 -19.92 -21.90 1.56
CA VAL A 313 -18.57 -21.95 0.97
C VAL A 313 -18.59 -22.18 -0.54
N SER A 314 -19.36 -23.17 -0.99
CA SER A 314 -19.40 -23.58 -2.39
C SER A 314 -20.10 -22.51 -3.22
N ALA A 315 -21.17 -21.91 -2.69
CA ALA A 315 -21.83 -20.79 -3.33
C ALA A 315 -20.92 -19.56 -3.40
N ALA A 316 -20.21 -19.23 -2.31
CA ALA A 316 -19.25 -18.13 -2.27
C ALA A 316 -18.13 -18.30 -3.31
N ARG A 317 -17.60 -19.52 -3.43
CA ARG A 317 -16.60 -19.87 -4.44
C ARG A 317 -17.12 -19.62 -5.84
N GLN A 318 -18.31 -20.14 -6.15
CA GLN A 318 -18.91 -20.00 -7.48
C GLN A 318 -19.15 -18.52 -7.82
N LEU A 319 -19.80 -17.78 -6.90
CA LEU A 319 -20.11 -16.35 -7.06
C LEU A 319 -18.86 -15.52 -7.34
N TRP A 320 -17.79 -15.75 -6.59
CA TRP A 320 -16.56 -15.01 -6.76
C TRP A 320 -15.85 -15.39 -8.06
N VAL A 321 -15.72 -16.70 -8.35
CA VAL A 321 -15.00 -17.19 -9.53
C VAL A 321 -15.68 -16.72 -10.82
N ASP A 322 -17.01 -16.75 -10.88
CA ASP A 322 -17.75 -16.30 -12.07
C ASP A 322 -17.55 -14.82 -12.38
N GLN A 323 -17.41 -13.98 -11.35
CA GLN A 323 -17.07 -12.57 -11.53
C GLN A 323 -15.58 -12.38 -11.86
N ALA A 324 -14.72 -13.09 -11.13
CA ALA A 324 -13.28 -12.90 -11.20
C ALA A 324 -12.67 -13.39 -12.51
N LYS A 325 -13.20 -14.45 -13.12
CA LYS A 325 -12.66 -14.98 -14.39
C LYS A 325 -12.88 -14.04 -15.58
N GLU A 326 -13.89 -13.18 -15.49
CA GLU A 326 -14.21 -12.18 -16.52
C GLU A 326 -13.49 -10.83 -16.31
N SER A 327 -12.78 -10.67 -15.19
CA SER A 327 -12.10 -9.42 -14.87
C SER A 327 -10.84 -9.18 -15.72
N ALA A 328 -10.61 -7.90 -16.07
CA ALA A 328 -9.37 -7.43 -16.67
C ALA A 328 -8.25 -7.29 -15.62
N TRP A 329 -7.68 -8.41 -15.18
CA TRP A 329 -6.68 -8.48 -14.11
C TRP A 329 -5.42 -7.67 -14.37
N TYR A 330 -4.95 -7.59 -15.62
CA TYR A 330 -3.72 -6.87 -15.97
C TYR A 330 -3.75 -5.38 -15.60
N SER A 331 -4.95 -4.76 -15.56
CA SER A 331 -5.12 -3.36 -15.13
C SER A 331 -4.66 -3.11 -13.69
N ARG A 332 -4.64 -4.14 -12.84
CA ARG A 332 -4.32 -4.09 -11.41
C ARG A 332 -3.09 -4.92 -11.11
N LYS A 333 -1.94 -4.47 -11.62
CA LYS A 333 -0.69 -5.23 -11.63
C LYS A 333 -0.33 -5.87 -10.28
N SER A 334 -0.37 -5.12 -9.18
CA SER A 334 -0.02 -5.67 -7.85
C SER A 334 -0.99 -6.77 -7.39
N VAL A 335 -2.30 -6.59 -7.62
CA VAL A 335 -3.34 -7.56 -7.27
C VAL A 335 -3.25 -8.81 -8.15
N CYS A 336 -3.09 -8.63 -9.47
CA CYS A 336 -2.88 -9.73 -10.41
C CYS A 336 -1.64 -10.54 -10.07
N ARG A 337 -0.52 -9.86 -9.79
CA ARG A 337 0.71 -10.53 -9.39
C ARG A 337 0.52 -11.34 -8.12
N PHE A 338 -0.12 -10.76 -7.09
CA PHE A 338 -0.39 -11.48 -5.86
C PHE A 338 -1.32 -12.69 -6.09
N ALA A 339 -2.36 -12.56 -6.91
CA ALA A 339 -3.23 -13.68 -7.27
C ALA A 339 -2.49 -14.81 -8.00
N LEU A 340 -1.58 -14.48 -8.94
CA LEU A 340 -0.74 -15.48 -9.61
C LEU A 340 0.21 -16.19 -8.63
N PHE A 341 0.75 -15.47 -7.65
CA PHE A 341 1.53 -16.04 -6.55
C PHE A 341 0.70 -17.01 -5.70
N VAL A 342 -0.51 -16.60 -5.30
CA VAL A 342 -1.43 -17.44 -4.54
C VAL A 342 -1.78 -18.72 -5.31
N ALA A 343 -2.16 -18.60 -6.59
CA ALA A 343 -2.52 -19.74 -7.42
C ALA A 343 -1.36 -20.72 -7.62
N SER A 344 -0.14 -20.20 -7.78
CA SER A 344 1.08 -20.98 -8.03
C SER A 344 1.71 -21.54 -6.74
N HIS A 345 1.31 -21.05 -5.56
CA HIS A 345 1.86 -21.52 -4.31
C HIS A 345 1.47 -22.97 -4.03
N ASP A 346 2.46 -23.81 -3.79
CA ASP A 346 2.32 -25.26 -3.61
C ASP A 346 1.43 -25.87 -4.71
N ALA A 347 1.72 -25.48 -5.95
CA ALA A 347 1.08 -25.97 -7.15
C ALA A 347 2.04 -26.88 -7.93
N ALA A 348 1.48 -27.83 -8.67
CA ALA A 348 2.17 -28.66 -9.64
C ALA A 348 1.38 -28.70 -10.95
N PRO A 349 1.98 -29.04 -12.10
CA PRO A 349 1.22 -29.30 -13.33
C PRO A 349 0.20 -30.43 -13.12
N ASP A 350 -1.02 -30.23 -13.62
CA ASP A 350 -1.98 -31.32 -13.73
C ASP A 350 -1.66 -32.18 -14.95
N LEU A 351 -1.26 -33.43 -14.72
CA LEU A 351 -0.88 -34.39 -15.74
C LEU A 351 -2.04 -35.30 -16.17
N SER A 352 -3.26 -35.04 -15.68
CA SER A 352 -4.45 -35.75 -16.14
C SER A 352 -4.84 -35.30 -17.54
N ALA A 353 -5.31 -36.26 -18.35
CA ALA A 353 -5.77 -36.00 -19.71
C ALA A 353 -6.91 -34.97 -19.72
N GLY A 354 -6.76 -33.91 -20.52
CA GLY A 354 -7.73 -32.80 -20.60
C GLY A 354 -7.47 -31.65 -19.63
N SER A 355 -6.46 -31.77 -18.76
CA SER A 355 -6.06 -30.72 -17.81
C SER A 355 -4.73 -30.06 -18.18
N GLU A 356 -4.23 -30.28 -19.41
CA GLU A 356 -2.94 -29.79 -19.86
C GLU A 356 -2.90 -28.26 -19.87
N GLY A 357 -2.01 -27.67 -19.06
CA GLY A 357 -1.94 -26.21 -18.85
C GLY A 357 -2.57 -25.73 -17.54
N LEU A 358 -3.19 -26.62 -16.77
CA LEU A 358 -3.78 -26.33 -15.47
C LEU A 358 -2.88 -26.80 -14.31
N PHE A 359 -3.16 -26.27 -13.13
CA PHE A 359 -2.46 -26.63 -11.89
C PHE A 359 -3.23 -27.68 -11.08
N THR A 360 -2.54 -28.58 -10.41
CA THR A 360 -3.07 -29.34 -9.27
C THR A 360 -2.39 -28.92 -7.97
N ASN A 361 -2.88 -29.42 -6.84
CA ASN A 361 -2.23 -29.20 -5.55
C ASN A 361 -0.92 -29.98 -5.48
N GLY A 362 0.17 -29.25 -5.28
CA GLY A 362 1.48 -29.82 -4.97
C GLY A 362 1.61 -30.16 -3.48
N MET A 363 2.73 -30.77 -3.13
CA MET A 363 3.10 -30.98 -1.73
C MET A 363 3.42 -29.65 -1.05
N PRO A 364 3.22 -29.53 0.29
CA PRO A 364 3.61 -28.33 1.01
C PRO A 364 5.07 -27.94 0.75
N ASN A 365 5.31 -26.65 0.47
CA ASN A 365 6.59 -26.08 0.08
C ASN A 365 7.18 -26.56 -1.26
N SER A 366 6.43 -27.27 -2.12
CA SER A 366 6.91 -27.66 -3.46
C SER A 366 7.14 -26.45 -4.37
N ALA A 367 6.36 -25.39 -4.15
CA ALA A 367 6.43 -24.15 -4.89
C ALA A 367 6.16 -22.98 -3.93
N ASN A 368 7.18 -22.56 -3.20
CA ASN A 368 7.04 -21.54 -2.17
C ASN A 368 7.01 -20.12 -2.78
N PHE A 369 5.81 -19.67 -3.15
CA PHE A 369 5.57 -18.32 -3.67
C PHE A 369 5.11 -17.33 -2.59
N LEU A 370 4.39 -17.78 -1.55
CA LEU A 370 3.88 -16.87 -0.51
C LEU A 370 4.93 -16.55 0.56
N ASN A 371 6.00 -15.87 0.15
CA ASN A 371 7.04 -15.32 1.03
C ASN A 371 7.64 -14.01 0.48
N CYS A 372 8.33 -13.25 1.34
CA CYS A 372 8.90 -11.95 0.94
C CYS A 372 9.97 -12.07 -0.14
N ARG A 373 10.77 -13.15 -0.12
CA ARG A 373 11.84 -13.40 -1.10
C ARG A 373 11.28 -13.54 -2.50
N ALA A 374 10.26 -14.38 -2.69
CA ALA A 374 9.58 -14.53 -3.96
C ALA A 374 8.92 -13.20 -4.40
N TRP A 375 8.27 -12.47 -3.50
CA TRP A 375 7.63 -11.18 -3.86
C TRP A 375 8.64 -10.14 -4.36
N HIS A 376 9.90 -10.18 -3.93
CA HIS A 376 10.95 -9.26 -4.38
C HIS A 376 11.92 -9.88 -5.39
N ALA A 377 11.70 -11.12 -5.81
CA ALA A 377 12.53 -11.80 -6.80
C ALA A 377 12.36 -11.15 -8.20
N ARG A 378 13.47 -11.00 -8.92
CA ARG A 378 13.50 -10.46 -10.29
C ARG A 378 12.82 -11.42 -11.27
N GLU A 379 12.85 -12.71 -10.98
CA GLU A 379 12.25 -13.79 -11.76
C GLU A 379 10.74 -13.66 -11.93
N TYR A 380 10.09 -12.92 -11.03
CA TYR A 380 8.64 -12.73 -10.99
C TYR A 380 8.24 -11.26 -11.06
N GLU A 381 9.09 -10.42 -11.64
CA GLU A 381 8.93 -8.96 -11.61
C GLU A 381 7.81 -8.47 -12.55
N VAL A 382 7.69 -9.06 -13.72
CA VAL A 382 6.80 -8.61 -14.78
C VAL A 382 5.67 -9.61 -14.97
N ILE A 383 4.46 -9.09 -15.19
CA ILE A 383 3.34 -9.89 -15.66
C ILE A 383 3.48 -10.02 -17.17
N GLU A 384 3.62 -11.27 -17.62
CA GLU A 384 3.67 -11.62 -19.04
C GLU A 384 2.31 -12.08 -19.53
N HIS A 385 1.97 -11.68 -20.75
CA HIS A 385 0.81 -12.15 -21.49
C HIS A 385 1.20 -13.33 -22.37
N VAL A 386 0.63 -14.52 -22.17
CA VAL A 386 0.96 -15.71 -22.97
C VAL A 386 0.59 -15.50 -24.44
N ALA A 387 -0.65 -15.17 -24.77
CA ALA A 387 -0.96 -14.49 -26.03
C ALA A 387 -0.69 -13.00 -25.86
N THR A 388 0.08 -12.38 -26.75
CA THR A 388 0.47 -10.96 -26.62
C THR A 388 -0.74 -10.05 -26.45
N ARG A 389 -0.55 -8.94 -25.71
CA ARG A 389 -1.63 -8.00 -25.45
C ARG A 389 -2.17 -7.35 -26.74
N ASP A 390 -1.25 -6.97 -27.63
CA ASP A 390 -1.59 -6.48 -28.96
C ASP A 390 -1.52 -7.62 -29.96
N GLN A 391 -2.41 -7.59 -30.96
CA GLN A 391 -2.41 -8.58 -32.03
C GLN A 391 -1.10 -8.47 -32.84
N PRO A 392 -0.38 -9.59 -33.07
CA PRO A 392 0.80 -9.59 -33.93
C PRO A 392 0.49 -9.07 -35.34
N SER A 393 1.32 -8.15 -35.85
CA SER A 393 1.17 -7.63 -37.22
C SER A 393 1.48 -8.67 -38.30
N THR A 394 2.30 -9.67 -37.95
CA THR A 394 2.69 -10.79 -38.82
C THR A 394 2.49 -12.08 -38.04
N ILE A 395 1.85 -13.07 -38.65
CA ILE A 395 1.59 -14.38 -38.04
C ILE A 395 2.58 -15.39 -38.63
N LYS A 396 3.57 -15.80 -37.83
CA LYS A 396 4.59 -16.80 -38.16
C LYS A 396 4.04 -18.22 -38.12
N PHE A 397 3.08 -18.51 -37.23
CA PHE A 397 2.48 -19.83 -37.05
C PHE A 397 0.95 -19.81 -37.21
N PRO A 398 0.42 -19.74 -38.44
CA PRO A 398 -1.03 -19.66 -38.69
C PRO A 398 -1.83 -20.80 -38.06
N ALA A 399 -1.26 -22.00 -37.96
CA ALA A 399 -1.93 -23.16 -37.36
C ALA A 399 -2.16 -23.02 -35.84
N HIS A 400 -1.40 -22.16 -35.15
CA HIS A 400 -1.45 -21.93 -33.71
C HIS A 400 -2.04 -20.57 -33.34
N PHE A 401 -2.41 -19.75 -34.34
CA PHE A 401 -3.02 -18.44 -34.12
C PHE A 401 -4.54 -18.58 -34.00
N ASP A 402 -5.10 -17.99 -32.94
CA ASP A 402 -6.54 -17.87 -32.75
C ASP A 402 -6.95 -16.39 -32.74
N GLN A 403 -7.72 -15.99 -33.75
CA GLN A 403 -8.19 -14.61 -33.90
C GLN A 403 -9.20 -14.22 -32.81
N THR A 404 -9.90 -15.20 -32.21
CA THR A 404 -10.93 -14.91 -31.20
C THR A 404 -10.35 -14.35 -29.89
N ILE A 405 -9.04 -14.51 -29.68
CA ILE A 405 -8.30 -13.85 -28.59
C ILE A 405 -8.29 -12.32 -28.75
N TYR A 406 -8.48 -11.80 -29.96
CA TYR A 406 -8.40 -10.37 -30.28
C TYR A 406 -9.74 -9.84 -30.83
N PRO A 407 -10.80 -9.74 -30.01
CA PRO A 407 -12.12 -9.28 -30.45
C PRO A 407 -12.20 -7.76 -30.73
N GLY A 408 -11.07 -7.06 -30.84
CA GLY A 408 -10.98 -5.60 -31.00
C GLY A 408 -10.87 -4.82 -29.68
N ASN A 409 -10.76 -5.50 -28.54
CA ASN A 409 -10.47 -4.92 -27.23
C ASN A 409 -9.61 -5.88 -26.38
N PHE A 410 -9.29 -5.51 -25.14
CA PHE A 410 -8.43 -6.31 -24.26
C PHE A 410 -9.18 -7.33 -23.37
N SER A 411 -10.46 -7.61 -23.64
CA SER A 411 -11.32 -8.42 -22.74
C SER A 411 -10.87 -9.87 -22.56
N VAL A 412 -10.15 -10.45 -23.52
CA VAL A 412 -9.63 -11.83 -23.44
C VAL A 412 -8.16 -11.82 -22.99
N VAL A 413 -7.32 -10.99 -23.62
CA VAL A 413 -5.87 -10.96 -23.34
C VAL A 413 -5.54 -10.49 -21.92
N ASP A 414 -6.33 -9.59 -21.31
CA ASP A 414 -6.09 -9.10 -19.95
C ASP A 414 -6.72 -10.00 -18.86
N LYS A 415 -7.33 -11.15 -19.22
CA LYS A 415 -7.82 -12.16 -18.26
C LYS A 415 -6.66 -12.89 -17.60
N ILE A 416 -6.82 -13.27 -16.33
CA ILE A 416 -5.75 -13.93 -15.55
C ILE A 416 -5.28 -15.26 -16.16
N GLY A 417 -6.16 -15.97 -16.87
CA GLY A 417 -5.83 -17.18 -17.60
C GLY A 417 -4.85 -16.96 -18.76
N ASN A 418 -4.69 -15.73 -19.25
CA ASN A 418 -3.66 -15.39 -20.23
C ASN A 418 -2.38 -14.85 -19.57
N LEU A 419 -2.33 -14.71 -18.25
CA LEU A 419 -1.23 -14.05 -17.55
C LEU A 419 -0.31 -15.06 -16.83
N THR A 420 0.97 -14.72 -16.79
CA THR A 420 2.01 -15.42 -16.02
C THR A 420 3.07 -14.42 -15.54
N LEU A 421 4.14 -14.90 -14.89
CA LEU A 421 5.20 -14.08 -14.31
C LEU A 421 6.55 -14.41 -14.93
N LEU A 422 7.33 -13.38 -15.27
CA LEU A 422 8.68 -13.51 -15.79
C LEU A 422 9.59 -12.39 -15.27
N SER A 423 10.90 -12.55 -15.48
CA SER A 423 11.85 -11.46 -15.33
C SER A 423 11.78 -10.50 -16.50
N VAL A 424 12.18 -9.24 -16.29
CA VAL A 424 12.25 -8.23 -17.36
C VAL A 424 13.10 -8.73 -18.54
N GLN A 425 14.25 -9.35 -18.24
CA GLN A 425 15.18 -9.86 -19.25
C GLN A 425 14.56 -10.98 -20.09
N VAL A 426 13.94 -11.96 -19.43
CA VAL A 426 13.27 -13.07 -20.13
C VAL A 426 12.09 -12.52 -20.93
N ASN A 427 11.27 -11.65 -20.33
CA ASN A 427 10.10 -11.06 -21.00
C ASN A 427 10.46 -10.30 -22.28
N SER A 428 11.56 -9.54 -22.26
CA SER A 428 12.05 -8.82 -23.44
C SER A 428 12.60 -9.72 -24.56
N SER A 429 12.91 -10.98 -24.25
CA SER A 429 13.55 -11.92 -25.16
C SER A 429 12.58 -12.96 -25.73
N VAL A 430 11.43 -13.16 -25.09
CA VAL A 430 10.41 -14.13 -25.51
C VAL A 430 9.73 -13.62 -26.79
N TYR A 431 9.71 -14.45 -27.84
CA TYR A 431 8.96 -14.14 -29.06
C TYR A 431 7.44 -14.19 -28.82
N SER A 432 6.67 -13.51 -29.67
CA SER A 432 5.26 -13.22 -29.46
C SER A 432 4.31 -14.41 -29.60
N GLU A 433 4.66 -15.45 -30.36
CA GLU A 433 3.73 -16.51 -30.77
C GLU A 433 3.90 -17.81 -29.98
N TRP A 434 2.81 -18.57 -29.87
CA TRP A 434 2.69 -19.71 -28.95
C TRP A 434 3.81 -20.76 -29.09
N PRO A 435 4.15 -21.30 -30.28
CA PRO A 435 5.22 -22.30 -30.39
C PRO A 435 6.58 -21.81 -29.89
N ASP A 436 6.92 -20.54 -30.14
CA ASP A 436 8.15 -19.98 -29.59
C ASP A 436 8.07 -19.94 -28.05
N LYS A 437 6.97 -19.42 -27.49
CA LYS A 437 6.76 -19.34 -26.04
C LYS A 437 6.79 -20.68 -25.33
N VAL A 438 6.24 -21.73 -25.94
CA VAL A 438 6.29 -23.10 -25.40
C VAL A 438 7.74 -23.53 -25.20
N TYR A 439 8.58 -23.36 -26.22
CA TYR A 439 9.98 -23.74 -26.13
C TYR A 439 10.72 -22.96 -25.04
N TYR A 440 10.42 -21.66 -24.91
CA TYR A 440 10.93 -20.83 -23.81
C TYR A 440 10.50 -21.33 -22.44
N TYR A 441 9.19 -21.54 -22.22
CA TYR A 441 8.67 -22.00 -20.95
C TYR A 441 9.23 -23.37 -20.58
N TRP A 442 9.26 -24.30 -21.54
CA TRP A 442 9.89 -25.62 -21.38
C TRP A 442 11.35 -25.50 -20.94
N SER A 443 12.13 -24.62 -21.58
CA SER A 443 13.55 -24.45 -21.24
C SER A 443 13.78 -23.86 -19.84
N LEU A 444 12.79 -23.15 -19.27
CA LEU A 444 12.83 -22.60 -17.91
C LEU A 444 12.25 -23.57 -16.86
N THR A 445 11.59 -24.64 -17.31
CA THR A 445 10.95 -25.66 -16.47
C THR A 445 11.59 -27.05 -16.64
N THR A 446 12.67 -27.16 -17.41
CA THR A 446 13.38 -28.43 -17.59
C THR A 446 14.60 -28.46 -16.68
N PRO A 447 14.69 -29.39 -15.71
CA PRO A 447 15.88 -29.57 -14.91
C PRO A 447 17.11 -29.88 -15.78
N SER A 448 18.26 -29.35 -15.39
CA SER A 448 19.55 -29.51 -16.11
C SER A 448 20.01 -30.97 -16.26
N ASN A 449 19.47 -31.89 -15.44
CA ASN A 449 19.59 -33.34 -15.60
C ASN A 449 18.19 -33.96 -15.61
N THR A 450 17.67 -34.33 -16.78
CA THR A 450 16.49 -35.20 -16.90
C THR A 450 16.87 -36.50 -17.62
N ALA A 451 16.44 -37.64 -17.06
CA ALA A 451 16.66 -38.96 -17.64
C ALA A 451 15.56 -39.35 -18.66
N SER A 452 14.46 -38.59 -18.72
CA SER A 452 13.27 -38.93 -19.51
C SER A 452 12.44 -37.68 -19.81
N GLY A 453 12.52 -37.21 -21.05
CA GLY A 453 11.78 -36.09 -21.64
C GLY A 453 12.21 -35.88 -23.11
N PRO A 454 11.43 -35.19 -23.96
CA PRO A 454 11.87 -34.90 -25.32
C PRO A 454 13.16 -34.07 -25.27
N SER A 455 14.14 -34.40 -26.12
CA SER A 455 15.30 -33.54 -26.28
C SER A 455 14.86 -32.18 -26.84
N GLY A 456 15.59 -31.11 -26.54
CA GLY A 456 15.25 -29.77 -27.07
C GLY A 456 15.11 -29.77 -28.59
N THR A 457 15.93 -30.57 -29.31
CA THR A 457 15.82 -30.76 -30.76
C THR A 457 14.49 -31.40 -31.16
N ALA A 458 14.04 -32.44 -30.46
CA ALA A 458 12.77 -33.10 -30.75
C ALA A 458 11.58 -32.16 -30.54
N LEU A 459 11.59 -31.38 -29.46
CA LEU A 459 10.55 -30.39 -29.19
C LEU A 459 10.55 -29.25 -30.24
N MET A 460 11.71 -28.74 -30.63
CA MET A 460 11.81 -27.74 -31.70
C MET A 460 11.20 -28.26 -33.01
N THR A 461 11.52 -29.50 -33.40
CA THR A 461 10.96 -30.12 -34.61
C THR A 461 9.44 -30.27 -34.50
N ALA A 462 8.93 -30.73 -33.36
CA ALA A 462 7.48 -30.87 -33.12
C ALA A 462 6.74 -29.53 -33.18
N LEU A 463 7.37 -28.45 -32.72
CA LEU A 463 6.82 -27.09 -32.73
C LEU A 463 7.04 -26.33 -34.06
N GLY A 464 7.72 -26.95 -35.03
CA GLY A 464 8.03 -26.30 -36.31
C GLY A 464 9.04 -25.16 -36.22
N LEU A 465 9.91 -25.16 -35.19
CA LEU A 465 10.92 -24.13 -34.99
C LEU A 465 12.18 -24.42 -35.82
N THR A 466 12.58 -23.45 -36.65
CA THR A 466 13.78 -23.55 -37.50
C THR A 466 15.03 -22.95 -36.86
N SER A 467 14.86 -22.04 -35.91
CA SER A 467 15.95 -21.39 -35.19
C SER A 467 15.56 -21.11 -33.75
N ILE A 468 16.57 -21.10 -32.88
CA ILE A 468 16.45 -20.65 -31.51
C ILE A 468 16.75 -19.14 -31.48
N PRO A 469 15.95 -18.33 -30.77
CA PRO A 469 16.28 -16.94 -30.52
C PRO A 469 17.73 -16.75 -30.03
N PRO A 470 18.47 -15.78 -30.58
CA PRO A 470 19.80 -15.44 -30.08
C PRO A 470 19.74 -15.11 -28.59
N GLY A 471 20.56 -15.79 -27.78
CA GLY A 471 20.64 -15.55 -26.34
C GLY A 471 19.72 -16.41 -25.46
N LEU A 472 18.76 -17.17 -26.02
CA LEU A 472 17.88 -18.04 -25.21
C LEU A 472 18.71 -19.02 -24.37
N ARG A 473 19.71 -19.68 -24.96
CA ARG A 473 20.57 -20.62 -24.24
C ARG A 473 21.35 -19.98 -23.08
N ALA A 474 21.76 -18.72 -23.23
CA ALA A 474 22.45 -17.98 -22.18
C ALA A 474 21.46 -17.55 -21.07
N LEU A 475 20.26 -17.11 -21.46
CA LEU A 475 19.19 -16.72 -20.55
C LEU A 475 18.69 -17.90 -19.71
N THR A 476 18.47 -19.06 -20.31
CA THR A 476 18.03 -20.26 -19.58
C THR A 476 19.11 -20.78 -18.67
N ALA A 477 20.38 -20.80 -19.11
CA ALA A 477 21.50 -21.18 -18.27
C ALA A 477 21.70 -20.22 -17.06
N ALA A 478 21.30 -18.95 -17.20
CA ALA A 478 21.37 -17.96 -16.14
C ALA A 478 20.08 -17.87 -15.29
N SER A 479 19.01 -18.57 -15.66
CA SER A 479 17.72 -18.51 -14.97
C SER A 479 17.57 -19.65 -13.97
N ASN A 480 16.90 -19.35 -12.85
CA ASN A 480 16.44 -20.36 -11.91
C ASN A 480 15.28 -21.16 -12.49
N TYR A 481 15.07 -22.38 -12.00
CA TYR A 481 13.89 -23.19 -12.33
C TYR A 481 12.60 -22.45 -11.94
N LEU A 482 11.65 -22.33 -12.89
CA LEU A 482 10.40 -21.57 -12.74
C LEU A 482 9.17 -22.50 -12.70
N PRO A 483 8.79 -23.07 -11.54
CA PRO A 483 7.76 -24.10 -11.45
C PRO A 483 6.37 -23.65 -11.93
N HIS A 484 6.04 -22.35 -11.82
CA HIS A 484 4.73 -21.83 -12.23
C HIS A 484 4.50 -21.84 -13.75
N LEU A 485 5.57 -21.98 -14.55
CA LEU A 485 5.47 -22.11 -16.00
C LEU A 485 5.26 -23.55 -16.47
N ALA A 486 5.48 -24.53 -15.60
CA ALA A 486 5.47 -25.94 -15.96
C ALA A 486 4.14 -26.42 -16.58
N PRO A 487 2.94 -25.97 -16.13
CA PRO A 487 1.70 -26.32 -16.83
C PRO A 487 1.67 -25.78 -18.27
N LEU A 488 2.14 -24.53 -18.48
CA LEU A 488 2.14 -23.91 -19.80
C LEU A 488 3.06 -24.65 -20.77
N ALA A 489 4.24 -25.03 -20.30
CA ALA A 489 5.17 -25.89 -21.05
C ALA A 489 4.50 -27.22 -21.41
N TYR A 490 3.89 -27.90 -20.43
CA TYR A 490 3.24 -29.20 -20.63
C TYR A 490 2.11 -29.15 -21.67
N ARG A 491 1.28 -28.09 -21.68
CA ARG A 491 0.25 -27.90 -22.71
C ARG A 491 0.84 -27.84 -24.11
N GLY A 492 1.91 -27.05 -24.27
CA GLY A 492 2.58 -26.87 -25.54
C GLY A 492 3.29 -28.13 -26.03
N GLU A 493 3.97 -28.84 -25.12
CA GLU A 493 4.58 -30.15 -25.40
C GLU A 493 3.55 -31.19 -25.87
N SER A 494 2.33 -31.11 -25.36
CA SER A 494 1.21 -31.94 -25.77
C SER A 494 0.60 -31.54 -27.12
N GLY A 495 1.17 -30.53 -27.80
CA GLY A 495 0.73 -30.05 -29.12
C GLY A 495 -0.58 -29.26 -29.10
N LEU A 496 -1.07 -28.87 -27.92
CA LEU A 496 -2.33 -28.16 -27.78
C LEU A 496 -2.16 -26.66 -28.05
N LYS A 497 -3.23 -26.04 -28.57
CA LYS A 497 -3.23 -24.62 -28.95
C LYS A 497 -3.49 -23.73 -27.74
N TRP A 498 -3.06 -22.48 -27.87
CA TRP A 498 -3.45 -21.40 -26.97
C TRP A 498 -4.59 -20.63 -27.63
N ASP A 499 -5.82 -20.87 -27.18
CA ASP A 499 -7.06 -20.33 -27.74
C ASP A 499 -7.90 -19.63 -26.68
N ALA A 500 -8.91 -18.86 -27.10
CA ALA A 500 -9.75 -18.09 -26.18
C ALA A 500 -10.50 -18.99 -25.18
N ASN A 501 -10.97 -20.16 -25.62
CA ASN A 501 -11.67 -21.12 -24.76
C ASN A 501 -10.77 -21.63 -23.62
N PHE A 502 -9.50 -21.91 -23.93
CA PHE A 502 -8.55 -22.34 -22.91
C PHE A 502 -8.16 -21.19 -21.97
N ILE A 503 -8.05 -19.95 -22.47
CA ILE A 503 -7.85 -18.78 -21.61
C ILE A 503 -8.99 -18.67 -20.59
N ASP A 504 -10.23 -18.90 -20.99
CA ASP A 504 -11.39 -18.89 -20.10
C ASP A 504 -11.33 -20.04 -19.07
N GLN A 505 -11.07 -21.27 -19.53
CA GLN A 505 -10.90 -22.44 -18.66
C GLN A 505 -9.79 -22.21 -17.62
N ARG A 506 -8.62 -21.71 -18.05
CA ARG A 506 -7.49 -21.42 -17.17
C ARG A 506 -7.80 -20.26 -16.22
N SER A 507 -8.56 -19.25 -16.67
CA SER A 507 -8.99 -18.14 -15.81
C SER A 507 -9.87 -18.66 -14.66
N GLU A 508 -10.88 -19.46 -14.98
CA GLU A 508 -11.74 -20.11 -13.99
C GLU A 508 -10.94 -20.95 -13.00
N HIS A 509 -10.00 -21.74 -13.50
CA HIS A 509 -9.16 -22.61 -12.68
C HIS A 509 -8.23 -21.84 -11.74
N ILE A 510 -7.54 -20.82 -12.25
CA ILE A 510 -6.65 -19.96 -11.43
C ILE A 510 -7.47 -19.22 -10.37
N CYS A 511 -8.60 -18.63 -10.76
CA CYS A 511 -9.52 -17.99 -9.83
C CYS A 511 -9.96 -18.98 -8.74
N GLY A 512 -10.38 -20.19 -9.11
CA GLY A 512 -10.74 -21.23 -8.15
C GLY A 512 -9.66 -21.45 -7.08
N ARG A 513 -8.40 -21.61 -7.52
CA ARG A 513 -7.26 -21.78 -6.59
C ARG A 513 -7.00 -20.56 -5.72
N VAL A 514 -7.14 -19.35 -6.27
CA VAL A 514 -7.01 -18.10 -5.52
C VAL A 514 -8.07 -18.04 -4.42
N PHE A 515 -9.33 -18.30 -4.77
CA PHE A 515 -10.43 -18.32 -3.81
C PHE A 515 -10.17 -19.35 -2.70
N ASP A 516 -9.86 -20.59 -3.06
CA ASP A 516 -9.71 -21.69 -2.09
C ASP A 516 -8.64 -21.38 -1.03
N LYS A 517 -7.55 -20.69 -1.41
CA LYS A 517 -6.48 -20.28 -0.48
C LYS A 517 -6.83 -19.02 0.32
N LEU A 518 -7.45 -18.02 -0.30
CA LEU A 518 -7.76 -16.74 0.36
C LEU A 518 -9.00 -16.82 1.25
N ASP A 519 -9.97 -17.67 0.92
CA ASP A 519 -11.12 -17.96 1.76
C ASP A 519 -10.68 -18.56 3.10
N ALA A 520 -9.67 -19.43 3.08
CA ALA A 520 -9.07 -19.97 4.30
C ALA A 520 -8.43 -18.89 5.20
N TRP A 521 -8.05 -17.73 4.65
CA TRP A 521 -7.54 -16.59 5.42
C TRP A 521 -8.64 -15.71 6.01
N LEU A 522 -9.86 -15.80 5.48
CA LEU A 522 -11.03 -15.04 5.95
C LEU A 522 -11.89 -15.78 6.97
N ARG A 523 -11.55 -17.04 7.28
CA ARG A 523 -12.34 -17.88 8.19
C ARG A 523 -11.79 -17.99 9.58
#